data_AF-A0A5J6Z1R2-F1
#
_entry.id   AF-A0A5J6Z1R2-F1
#
_cell.length_a   1.000
_cell.length_b   1.000
_cell.length_c   1.000
_cell.angle_alpha   90.00
_cell.angle_beta   90.00
_cell.angle_gamma   90.00
#
_symmetry.space_group_name_H-M   'P 1'
#
loop_
_entity.id
_entity.type
_entity.pdbx_description
1 polymer ?
#
loop_
_entity_poly.entity_id
_entity_poly.type
_entity_poly.pdbx_seq_one_letter_code
_entity_poly.pdbx_strand_id
1 'polypeptide(L)'
;MIVCDSCNAEMEVTRSGGGEDFELELLGILTTCPNCGEEFEVTEDMLATAPTVQADDGSEVSIVSCPHCQAGIELEFEDGPDANPLSSQ
;
A
#
# COMPACT_ATOMS: atom_id res chain seq x y z
N MET A 1 -5.57 36.58 -9.03
CA MET A 1 -6.74 36.00 -8.35
C MET A 1 -7.63 35.42 -9.43
N ILE A 2 -7.65 34.10 -9.57
CA ILE A 2 -8.43 33.42 -10.61
C ILE A 2 -9.65 32.83 -9.89
N VAL A 3 -10.83 33.31 -10.25
CA VAL A 3 -12.12 32.87 -9.69
C VAL A 3 -12.80 32.02 -10.75
N CYS A 4 -13.21 30.80 -10.39
CA CYS A 4 -14.09 30.01 -11.26
C CYS A 4 -15.51 30.56 -11.16
N ASP A 5 -16.04 31.05 -12.28
CA ASP A 5 -17.36 31.71 -12.36
C ASP A 5 -18.55 30.78 -12.05
N SER A 6 -18.32 29.47 -11.93
CA SER A 6 -19.41 28.48 -11.80
C SER A 6 -19.71 27.98 -10.39
N CYS A 7 -18.89 28.28 -9.38
CA CYS A 7 -19.13 27.76 -8.01
C CYS A 7 -18.68 28.67 -6.87
N ASN A 8 -18.11 29.85 -7.17
CA ASN A 8 -17.70 30.86 -6.19
C ASN A 8 -16.85 30.30 -5.03
N ALA A 9 -16.17 29.18 -5.24
CA ALA A 9 -15.31 28.56 -4.25
C ALA A 9 -13.92 29.21 -4.31
N GLU A 10 -13.45 29.70 -3.17
CA GLU A 10 -12.10 30.20 -2.99
C GLU A 10 -11.15 28.99 -2.93
N MET A 11 -10.25 28.87 -3.92
CA MET A 11 -9.30 27.77 -4.02
C MET A 11 -7.89 28.31 -3.78
N GLU A 12 -7.30 28.01 -2.63
CA GLU A 12 -5.89 28.30 -2.35
C GLU A 12 -5.02 27.23 -3.02
N VAL A 13 -4.26 27.64 -4.04
CA VAL A 13 -3.26 26.79 -4.70
C VAL A 13 -1.92 27.03 -4.04
N THR A 14 -1.59 26.22 -3.03
CA THR A 14 -0.25 26.22 -2.43
C THR A 14 0.68 25.49 -3.37
N ARG A 15 1.50 26.26 -4.10
CA ARG A 15 2.60 25.70 -4.89
C ARG A 15 3.68 25.28 -3.90
N SER A 16 3.71 24.01 -3.52
CA SER A 16 4.79 23.44 -2.68
C SER A 16 6.11 23.67 -3.40
N GLY A 17 6.85 24.68 -2.96
CA GLY A 17 8.17 25.00 -3.44
C GLY A 17 9.18 24.25 -2.60
N GLY A 18 9.77 23.21 -3.17
CA GLY A 18 10.84 22.45 -2.55
C GLY A 18 10.86 21.07 -3.16
N GLY A 19 11.92 20.74 -3.91
CA GLY A 19 12.19 19.37 -4.35
C GLY A 19 12.57 18.51 -3.14
N GLU A 20 11.63 18.35 -2.23
CA GLU A 20 11.71 17.44 -1.11
C GLU A 20 11.02 16.17 -1.58
N ASP A 21 11.83 15.11 -1.72
CA ASP A 21 11.36 13.76 -1.97
C ASP A 21 10.20 13.47 -1.00
N PHE A 22 9.01 13.26 -1.55
CA PHE A 22 7.86 12.90 -0.73
C PHE A 22 8.18 11.55 -0.09
N GLU A 23 8.39 11.54 1.22
CA GLU A 23 8.51 10.31 2.00
C GLU A 23 7.10 9.69 2.08
N LEU A 24 6.77 8.84 1.11
CA LEU A 24 5.54 8.06 1.09
C LEU A 24 5.68 6.96 2.14
N GLU A 25 5.33 7.27 3.38
CA GLU A 25 5.14 6.25 4.40
C GLU A 25 3.98 5.36 3.94
N LEU A 26 4.22 4.06 3.81
CA LEU A 26 3.24 3.10 3.32
C LEU A 26 2.16 2.92 4.39
N LEU A 27 1.16 3.82 4.39
CA LEU A 27 -0.05 3.66 5.20
C LEU A 27 -0.67 2.31 4.78
N GLY A 28 -0.80 1.39 5.74
CA GLY A 28 -0.98 -0.06 5.52
C GLY A 28 -1.94 -0.47 4.39
N ILE A 29 -1.73 -1.65 3.84
CA ILE A 29 -2.53 -2.13 2.70
C ILE A 29 -3.90 -2.58 3.19
N LEU A 30 -4.98 -1.91 2.75
CA LEU A 30 -6.34 -2.38 2.98
C LEU A 30 -6.66 -3.55 2.05
N THR A 31 -7.06 -4.69 2.63
CA THR A 31 -7.46 -5.89 1.89
C THR A 31 -8.73 -6.50 2.48
N THR A 32 -9.44 -7.32 1.70
CA THR A 32 -10.67 -7.99 2.14
C THR A 32 -10.40 -9.46 2.43
N CYS A 33 -10.84 -9.93 3.60
CA CYS A 33 -10.70 -11.34 3.94
C CYS A 33 -11.63 -12.20 3.07
N PRO A 34 -11.11 -13.21 2.33
CA PRO A 34 -11.95 -14.09 1.51
C PRO A 34 -12.85 -15.02 2.34
N ASN A 35 -12.56 -15.21 3.63
CA ASN A 35 -13.32 -16.09 4.51
C ASN A 35 -14.54 -15.41 5.16
N CYS A 36 -14.39 -14.18 5.68
CA CYS A 36 -15.49 -13.45 6.33
C CYS A 36 -16.03 -12.26 5.52
N GLY A 37 -15.35 -11.85 4.46
CA GLY A 37 -15.75 -10.71 3.61
C GLY A 37 -15.51 -9.34 4.23
N GLU A 38 -14.87 -9.26 5.41
CA GLU A 38 -14.57 -7.99 6.06
C GLU A 38 -13.22 -7.44 5.61
N GLU A 39 -13.18 -6.11 5.44
CA GLU A 39 -11.98 -5.34 5.11
C GLU A 39 -11.12 -5.17 6.36
N PHE A 40 -9.81 -5.38 6.23
CA PHE A 40 -8.85 -5.14 7.29
C PHE A 40 -7.57 -4.52 6.72
N GLU A 41 -6.86 -3.81 7.58
CA GLU A 41 -5.56 -3.22 7.25
C GLU A 41 -4.46 -4.25 7.51
N VAL A 42 -3.62 -4.48 6.50
CA VAL A 42 -2.36 -5.21 6.63
C VAL A 42 -1.30 -4.22 7.05
N THR A 43 -0.87 -4.32 8.30
CA THR A 43 0.19 -3.49 8.86
C THR A 43 1.56 -4.13 8.67
N GLU A 44 2.62 -3.33 8.74
CA GLU A 44 4.00 -3.83 8.68
C GLU A 44 4.32 -4.82 9.80
N ASP A 45 3.76 -4.63 11.01
CA ASP A 45 3.93 -5.56 12.13
C ASP A 45 3.33 -6.94 11.82
N MET A 46 2.16 -6.97 11.16
CA MET A 46 1.55 -8.22 10.71
C MET A 46 2.43 -8.94 9.69
N LEU A 47 3.12 -8.21 8.82
CA LEU A 47 4.05 -8.78 7.84
C LEU A 47 5.37 -9.24 8.46
N ALA A 48 5.90 -8.45 9.40
CA ALA A 48 7.14 -8.78 10.11
C ALA A 48 7.01 -10.04 10.97
N THR A 49 5.80 -10.34 11.46
CA THR A 49 5.51 -11.52 12.27
C THR A 49 4.89 -12.67 11.46
N ALA A 50 4.46 -12.42 10.23
CA ALA A 50 3.88 -13.43 9.36
C ALA A 50 4.95 -14.42 8.88
N PRO A 51 4.69 -15.74 8.95
CA PRO A 51 5.56 -16.71 8.33
C PRO A 51 5.46 -16.59 6.80
N THR A 52 6.63 -16.61 6.16
CA THR A 52 6.76 -16.63 4.71
C THR A 52 6.97 -18.07 4.23
N VAL A 53 6.24 -18.49 3.20
CA VAL A 53 6.29 -19.84 2.62
C VAL A 53 6.39 -19.77 1.09
N GLN A 54 6.94 -20.82 0.48
CA GLN A 54 6.85 -20.97 -0.98
C GLN A 54 5.52 -21.62 -1.35
N ALA A 55 4.77 -20.95 -2.23
CA ALA A 55 3.59 -21.49 -2.88
C ALA A 55 3.98 -22.57 -3.90
N ASP A 56 3.02 -23.40 -4.30
CA ASP A 56 3.23 -24.48 -5.28
C ASP A 56 3.72 -23.98 -6.65
N ASP A 57 3.43 -22.72 -7.00
CA ASP A 57 3.90 -22.06 -8.23
C ASP A 57 5.35 -21.54 -8.13
N GLY A 58 5.97 -21.63 -6.95
CA GLY A 58 7.33 -21.16 -6.67
C GLY A 58 7.42 -19.72 -6.16
N SER A 59 6.29 -18.99 -6.13
CA SER A 59 6.19 -17.66 -5.51
C SER A 59 6.36 -17.69 -4.00
N GLU A 60 6.89 -16.61 -3.43
CA GLU A 60 7.01 -16.42 -2.00
C GLU A 60 5.78 -15.67 -1.47
N VAL A 61 5.07 -16.26 -0.50
CA VAL A 61 3.84 -15.69 0.08
C VAL A 61 3.94 -15.58 1.60
N SER A 62 3.43 -14.50 2.17
CA SER A 62 3.32 -14.33 3.63
C SER A 62 1.92 -14.72 4.10
N ILE A 63 1.87 -15.52 5.18
CA ILE A 63 0.60 -15.96 5.76
C ILE A 63 0.21 -15.03 6.90
N VAL A 64 -0.73 -14.12 6.65
CA VAL A 64 -1.28 -13.23 7.68
C VAL A 64 -2.57 -13.80 8.26
N SER A 65 -2.85 -13.50 9.52
CA SER A 65 -4.11 -13.91 10.16
C SER A 65 -5.14 -12.79 10.10
N CYS A 66 -6.34 -13.08 9.60
CA CYS A 66 -7.43 -12.12 9.62
C CYS A 66 -7.83 -11.75 11.06
N PRO A 67 -7.90 -10.47 11.45
CA PRO A 67 -8.30 -10.08 12.80
C PRO A 67 -9.77 -10.41 13.13
N HIS A 68 -10.62 -10.57 12.12
CA HIS A 68 -12.06 -10.81 12.30
C HIS A 68 -12.41 -12.28 12.52
N CYS A 69 -11.74 -13.19 11.80
CA CYS A 69 -12.08 -14.62 11.81
C CYS A 69 -10.88 -15.55 12.06
N GLN A 70 -9.68 -15.00 12.24
CA GLN A 70 -8.43 -15.73 12.45
C GLN A 70 -8.06 -16.72 11.32
N ALA A 71 -8.71 -16.61 10.16
CA ALA A 71 -8.32 -17.36 8.98
C ALA A 71 -6.95 -16.89 8.48
N GLY A 72 -6.11 -17.85 8.07
CA GLY A 72 -4.85 -17.57 7.38
C GLY A 72 -5.13 -17.09 5.96
N ILE A 73 -4.47 -16.02 5.55
CA ILE A 73 -4.58 -15.41 4.22
C ILE A 73 -3.17 -15.38 3.63
N GLU A 74 -3.04 -15.97 2.45
CA GLU A 74 -1.82 -15.94 1.65
C GLU A 74 -1.73 -14.61 0.90
N LEU A 75 -0.69 -13.83 1.20
CA LEU A 75 -0.38 -12.58 0.50
C LEU A 75 0.89 -12.77 -0.32
N GLU A 76 0.76 -12.67 -1.64
CA GLU A 76 1.89 -12.57 -2.56
C GLU A 76 2.28 -11.10 -2.69
N PHE A 77 3.56 -10.80 -2.47
CA PHE A 77 4.11 -9.47 -2.67
C PHE A 77 4.99 -9.50 -3.92
N GLU A 78 4.63 -8.70 -4.92
CA GLU A 78 5.57 -8.38 -5.99
C GLU A 78 6.66 -7.49 -5.37
N ASP A 79 7.91 -7.98 -5.34
CA ASP A 79 9.07 -7.14 -5.05
C ASP A 79 9.11 -6.06 -6.13
N GLY A 80 8.54 -4.90 -5.80
CA GLY A 80 8.46 -3.77 -6.70
C GLY A 80 9.87 -3.37 -7.15
N PRO A 81 10.04 -2.85 -8.39
CA PRO A 81 11.33 -2.48 -8.92
C PRO A 81 11.87 -1.19 -8.29
N ASP A 82 12.20 -1.21 -7.00
CA ASP A 82 13.23 -0.32 -6.43
C ASP A 82 14.63 -0.89 -6.67
N ALA A 83 14.73 -2.10 -7.22
CA ALA A 83 15.88 -2.60 -7.95
C ALA A 83 15.85 -2.16 -9.43
N ASN A 84 15.71 -0.86 -9.71
CA ASN A 84 16.05 -0.32 -11.03
C ASN A 84 17.40 0.42 -10.99
N PRO A 85 18.56 -0.27 -11.13
CA PRO A 85 19.82 0.41 -11.30
C PRO A 85 20.04 0.80 -12.77
N LEU A 86 19.13 1.50 -13.45
CA LEU A 86 19.46 2.14 -14.75
C LEU A 86 18.39 3.11 -15.26
N SER A 87 18.71 4.40 -15.20
CA SER A 87 18.61 5.32 -16.33
C SER A 87 19.51 6.54 -16.08
N SER A 88 20.82 6.29 -15.98
CA SER A 88 21.81 7.30 -16.37
C SER A 88 21.79 7.41 -17.89
N GLN A 89 21.06 8.36 -18.46
CA GLN A 89 21.33 8.93 -19.79
C GLN A 89 20.90 10.40 -19.83
#